data_AF-A0A1U7WPW4-F1
#
_entry.id   AF-A0A1U7WPW4-F1
#
_cell.length_a   1.000
_cell.length_b   1.000
_cell.length_c   1.000
_cell.angle_alpha   90.00
_cell.angle_beta   90.00
_cell.angle_gamma   90.00
#
_symmetry.space_group_name_H-M   'P 1'
#
loop_
_entity.id
_entity.type
_entity.pdbx_description
1 polymer ?
#
loop_
_entity_poly.entity_id
_entity_poly.type
_entity_poly.pdbx_seq_one_letter_code
_entity_poly.pdbx_strand_id
1 'polypeptide(L)'
;MAEELRKLTSRVQGVEGVKVIEGLNYKDLCIHPDVKLPKGYKPPKFEMFDRTGDPKVHLRTYYDKLVGVIKDERICIKLFIRSLTGDALSWYICQNPKMWVNWVSMASDFMDRFRFNTENAPDVFYIPNLKKNPTETFREYATR
;
A
#
# COMPACT_ATOMS: atom_id res chain seq x y z
N MET A 1 58.02 2.11 -9.64
CA MET A 1 56.92 1.15 -9.37
C MET A 1 55.93 1.66 -8.32
N ALA A 2 56.38 2.14 -7.15
CA ALA A 2 55.48 2.62 -6.09
C ALA A 2 54.63 3.85 -6.47
N GLU A 3 55.19 4.77 -7.25
CA GLU A 3 54.49 6.00 -7.67
C GLU A 3 53.34 5.71 -8.66
N GLU A 4 53.56 4.78 -9.58
CA GLU A 4 52.55 4.31 -10.55
C GLU A 4 51.39 3.60 -9.84
N LEU A 5 51.69 2.80 -8.81
CA LEU A 5 50.67 2.17 -7.95
C LEU A 5 49.84 3.21 -7.20
N ARG A 6 50.47 4.25 -6.65
CA ARG A 6 49.77 5.33 -5.94
C ARG A 6 48.86 6.12 -6.88
N LYS A 7 49.33 6.40 -8.10
CA LYS A 7 48.58 7.09 -9.15
C LYS A 7 47.43 6.25 -9.71
N LEU A 8 47.55 4.93 -9.71
CA LEU A 8 46.47 4.03 -10.09
C LEU A 8 45.38 3.95 -9.00
N THR A 9 45.78 3.88 -7.73
CA THR A 9 44.84 3.87 -6.59
C THR A 9 44.01 5.15 -6.50
N SER A 10 44.61 6.33 -6.74
CA SER A 10 43.86 7.60 -6.76
C SER A 10 42.88 7.71 -7.93
N ARG A 11 43.19 7.09 -9.07
CA ARG A 11 42.29 7.02 -10.24
C ARG A 11 41.11 6.07 -10.02
N VAL A 12 41.30 4.99 -9.27
CA VAL A 12 40.21 4.07 -8.88
C VAL A 12 39.28 4.73 -7.85
N GLN A 13 39.81 5.55 -6.94
CA GLN A 13 38.99 6.36 -6.01
C GLN A 13 38.20 7.49 -6.69
N GLY A 14 38.63 7.93 -7.88
CA GLY A 14 37.95 8.92 -8.71
C GLY A 14 36.94 8.34 -9.70
N VAL A 15 36.82 7.02 -9.79
CA VAL A 15 35.66 6.40 -10.43
C VAL A 15 34.53 6.59 -9.44
N GLU A 16 33.68 7.58 -9.68
CA GLU A 16 32.40 7.71 -8.99
C GLU A 16 31.70 6.36 -9.12
N GLY A 17 31.82 5.55 -8.06
CA GLY A 17 30.99 4.38 -7.88
C GLY A 17 29.56 4.86 -8.01
N VAL A 18 28.74 4.09 -8.73
CA VAL A 18 27.29 4.28 -8.79
C VAL A 18 26.85 4.73 -7.41
N LYS A 19 26.38 5.98 -7.31
CA LYS A 19 26.00 6.58 -6.03
C LYS A 19 24.97 5.63 -5.43
N VAL A 20 25.38 4.81 -4.47
CA VAL A 20 24.53 3.76 -3.93
C VAL A 20 23.41 4.50 -3.23
N ILE A 21 22.22 4.48 -3.84
CA ILE A 21 21.05 5.09 -3.24
C ILE A 21 20.74 4.23 -2.01
N GLU A 22 20.96 4.80 -0.84
CA GLU A 22 20.63 4.18 0.44
C GLU A 22 19.12 3.88 0.50
N GLY A 23 18.72 2.77 1.13
CA GLY A 23 17.31 2.39 1.23
C GLY A 23 16.76 1.57 0.06
N LEU A 24 17.56 1.24 -0.96
CA LEU A 24 17.14 0.41 -2.09
C LEU A 24 17.46 -1.08 -1.93
N ASN A 25 17.89 -1.53 -0.74
CA ASN A 25 18.16 -2.94 -0.56
C ASN A 25 16.85 -3.75 -0.46
N TYR A 26 16.91 -5.06 -0.73
CA TYR A 26 15.73 -5.93 -0.70
C TYR A 26 14.96 -5.89 0.63
N LYS A 27 15.66 -5.79 1.76
CA LYS A 27 15.06 -5.77 3.11
C LYS A 27 14.40 -4.43 3.43
N ASP A 28 14.88 -3.34 2.82
CA ASP A 28 14.32 -2.00 2.97
C ASP A 28 13.02 -1.85 2.16
N LEU A 29 13.00 -2.39 0.93
CA LEU A 29 11.86 -2.27 0.03
C LEU A 29 10.77 -3.32 0.26
N CYS A 30 11.14 -4.49 0.80
CA CYS A 30 10.18 -5.58 0.99
C CYS A 30 9.42 -5.44 2.31
N ILE A 31 8.10 -5.43 2.23
CA ILE A 31 7.18 -5.30 3.37
C ILE A 31 7.38 -6.40 4.43
N HIS A 32 7.58 -7.65 3.98
CA HIS A 32 7.89 -8.79 4.85
C HIS A 32 8.98 -9.64 4.21
N PRO A 33 10.28 -9.32 4.43
CA PRO A 33 11.39 -10.02 3.77
C PRO A 33 11.56 -11.45 4.29
N ASP A 34 11.16 -11.72 5.54
CA ASP A 34 11.34 -13.01 6.21
C ASP A 34 10.21 -14.02 5.95
N VAL A 35 9.13 -13.57 5.31
CA VAL A 35 7.94 -14.40 5.05
C VAL A 35 8.09 -15.07 3.69
N LYS A 36 8.26 -16.39 3.70
CA LYS A 36 8.37 -17.24 2.51
C LYS A 36 7.00 -17.78 2.09
N LEU A 37 6.75 -17.79 0.79
CA LEU A 37 5.54 -18.42 0.24
C LEU A 37 5.69 -19.96 0.25
N PRO A 38 4.58 -20.71 0.38
CA PRO A 38 4.61 -22.17 0.32
C PRO A 38 5.16 -22.66 -1.03
N LYS A 39 5.82 -23.82 -1.03
CA LYS A 39 6.34 -24.41 -2.26
C LYS A 39 5.19 -24.72 -3.23
N GLY A 40 5.34 -24.31 -4.49
CA GLY A 40 4.32 -24.53 -5.53
C GLY A 40 3.13 -23.57 -5.44
N TYR A 41 3.19 -22.55 -4.57
CA TYR A 41 2.15 -21.54 -4.49
C TYR A 41 1.97 -20.83 -5.84
N LYS A 42 0.74 -20.88 -6.34
CA LYS A 42 0.30 -20.12 -7.50
C LYS A 42 -0.52 -18.93 -6.99
N PRO A 43 -0.15 -17.69 -7.33
CA PRO A 43 -0.91 -16.54 -6.89
C PRO A 43 -2.36 -16.58 -7.38
N PRO A 44 -3.35 -16.43 -6.49
CA PRO A 44 -4.72 -16.16 -6.88
C PRO A 44 -4.82 -14.83 -7.63
N LYS A 45 -5.85 -14.73 -8.48
CA LYS A 45 -6.30 -13.43 -8.98
C LYS A 45 -7.17 -12.79 -7.91
N PHE A 46 -6.81 -11.58 -7.49
CA PHE A 46 -7.61 -10.78 -6.57
C PHE A 46 -8.40 -9.74 -7.35
N GLU A 47 -9.59 -9.41 -6.88
CA GLU A 47 -10.25 -8.17 -7.23
C GLU A 47 -9.39 -7.01 -6.70
N MET A 48 -9.29 -5.94 -7.49
CA MET A 48 -8.50 -4.77 -7.11
C MET A 48 -9.39 -3.80 -6.34
N PHE A 49 -8.93 -3.37 -5.18
CA PHE A 49 -9.54 -2.29 -4.41
C PHE A 49 -8.83 -0.99 -4.71
N ASP A 50 -9.57 -0.02 -5.23
CA ASP A 50 -9.10 1.31 -5.66
C ASP A 50 -9.66 2.44 -4.78
N ARG A 51 -10.20 2.08 -3.61
CA ARG A 51 -11.05 2.90 -2.71
C ARG A 51 -12.53 2.92 -3.04
N THR A 52 -12.98 2.30 -4.11
CA THR A 52 -14.42 2.20 -4.38
C THR A 52 -14.99 0.93 -3.75
N GLY A 53 -16.23 1.02 -3.28
CA GLY A 53 -16.94 -0.10 -2.68
C GLY A 53 -16.61 -0.37 -1.21
N ASP A 54 -17.14 -1.48 -0.71
CA ASP A 54 -17.10 -1.82 0.72
C ASP A 54 -15.76 -2.47 1.12
N PRO A 55 -14.96 -1.83 1.99
CA PRO A 55 -13.68 -2.38 2.44
C PRO A 55 -13.86 -3.70 3.20
N LYS A 56 -14.97 -3.90 3.91
CA LYS A 56 -15.27 -5.14 4.63
C LYS A 56 -15.60 -6.27 3.67
N VAL A 57 -16.31 -5.98 2.57
CA VAL A 57 -16.55 -6.95 1.50
C VAL A 57 -15.20 -7.34 0.86
N HIS A 58 -14.35 -6.36 0.55
CA HIS A 58 -13.03 -6.62 -0.02
C HIS A 58 -12.16 -7.52 0.87
N LEU A 59 -12.10 -7.24 2.18
CA LEU A 59 -11.34 -8.08 3.13
C LEU A 59 -11.87 -9.52 3.17
N ARG A 60 -13.19 -9.72 3.13
CA ARG A 60 -13.80 -11.06 3.12
C ARG A 60 -13.46 -11.81 1.84
N THR A 61 -13.70 -11.22 0.68
CA THR A 61 -13.43 -11.86 -0.61
C THR A 61 -11.94 -12.16 -0.80
N TYR A 62 -11.08 -11.27 -0.32
CA TYR A 62 -9.64 -11.48 -0.30
C TYR A 62 -9.25 -12.70 0.55
N TYR A 63 -9.73 -12.76 1.80
CA TYR A 63 -9.37 -13.81 2.74
C TYR A 63 -9.93 -15.18 2.29
N ASP A 64 -11.15 -15.22 1.76
CA ASP A 64 -11.77 -16.44 1.24
C ASP A 64 -10.97 -17.07 0.09
N LYS A 65 -10.29 -16.25 -0.73
CA LYS A 65 -9.39 -16.77 -1.79
C LYS A 65 -8.12 -17.43 -1.26
N LEU A 66 -7.78 -17.20 -0.01
CA LEU A 66 -6.58 -17.74 0.64
C LEU A 66 -6.89 -18.84 1.64
N VAL A 67 -8.16 -18.97 2.06
CA VAL A 67 -8.59 -19.96 3.04
C VAL A 67 -8.25 -21.37 2.56
N GLY A 68 -7.67 -22.17 3.45
CA GLY A 68 -7.24 -23.55 3.15
C GLY A 68 -5.90 -23.68 2.38
N VAL A 69 -5.42 -22.63 1.72
CA VAL A 69 -4.11 -22.61 1.03
C VAL A 69 -3.03 -22.03 1.94
N ILE A 70 -3.39 -21.05 2.77
CA ILE A 70 -2.45 -20.26 3.57
C ILE A 70 -2.81 -20.38 5.05
N LYS A 71 -1.83 -20.77 5.88
CA LYS A 71 -1.98 -20.91 7.35
C LYS A 71 -1.24 -19.84 8.14
N ASP A 72 -0.31 -19.12 7.51
CA ASP A 72 0.46 -18.05 8.15
C ASP A 72 -0.15 -16.71 7.74
N GLU A 73 -0.75 -16.00 8.70
CA GLU A 73 -1.36 -14.69 8.50
C GLU A 73 -0.40 -13.66 7.89
N ARG A 74 0.91 -13.79 8.15
CA ARG A 74 1.90 -12.87 7.58
C ARG A 74 2.02 -13.03 6.08
N ILE A 75 1.71 -14.21 5.54
CA ILE A 75 1.59 -14.42 4.10
C ILE A 75 0.35 -13.68 3.57
N CYS A 76 -0.77 -13.73 4.28
CA CYS A 76 -1.98 -12.98 3.93
C CYS A 76 -1.69 -11.47 3.90
N ILE A 77 -0.95 -10.94 4.88
CA ILE A 77 -0.54 -9.53 4.88
C ILE A 77 0.40 -9.24 3.70
N LYS A 78 1.46 -10.05 3.51
CA LYS A 78 2.43 -9.87 2.42
C LYS A 78 1.76 -9.83 1.03
N LEU A 79 0.71 -10.62 0.81
CA LEU A 79 0.01 -10.70 -0.46
C LEU A 79 -1.06 -9.62 -0.64
N PHE A 80 -1.48 -8.94 0.44
CA PHE A 80 -2.61 -8.02 0.39
C PHE A 80 -2.38 -6.86 -0.58
N ILE A 81 -1.13 -6.40 -0.69
CA ILE A 81 -0.69 -5.38 -1.67
C ILE A 81 -1.13 -5.71 -3.11
N ARG A 82 -1.26 -6.99 -3.46
CA ARG A 82 -1.64 -7.45 -4.80
C ARG A 82 -3.13 -7.34 -5.10
N SER A 83 -3.93 -7.02 -4.09
CA SER A 83 -5.36 -6.75 -4.19
C SER A 83 -5.66 -5.25 -4.18
N LEU A 84 -4.64 -4.38 -4.22
CA LEU A 84 -4.79 -2.93 -4.09
C LEU A 84 -4.28 -2.21 -5.33
N THR A 85 -4.94 -1.11 -5.71
CA THR A 85 -4.50 -0.23 -6.78
C THR A 85 -4.70 1.24 -6.41
N GLY A 86 -4.11 2.14 -7.20
CA GLY A 86 -4.21 3.59 -7.01
C GLY A 86 -3.84 4.02 -5.59
N ASP A 87 -4.67 4.89 -5.02
CA ASP A 87 -4.44 5.43 -3.68
C ASP A 87 -4.46 4.39 -2.56
N ALA A 88 -5.20 3.29 -2.73
CA ALA A 88 -5.20 2.21 -1.74
C ALA A 88 -3.83 1.51 -1.68
N LEU A 89 -3.21 1.30 -2.85
CA LEU A 89 -1.86 0.78 -2.95
C LEU A 89 -0.84 1.78 -2.38
N SER A 90 -0.95 3.06 -2.73
CA SER A 90 -0.08 4.12 -2.20
C SER A 90 -0.15 4.19 -0.68
N TRP A 91 -1.36 4.16 -0.10
CA TRP A 91 -1.55 4.11 1.34
C TRP A 91 -0.83 2.91 1.96
N TYR A 92 -0.98 1.71 1.39
CA TYR A 92 -0.39 0.49 1.91
C TYR A 92 1.15 0.53 1.93
N ILE A 93 1.76 1.04 0.86
CA ILE A 93 3.23 1.16 0.75
C ILE A 93 3.80 2.19 1.74
N CYS A 94 3.03 3.22 2.08
CA CYS A 94 3.42 4.23 3.07
C CYS A 94 3.35 3.72 4.53
N GLN A 95 2.74 2.56 4.78
CA GLN A 95 2.65 2.02 6.14
C GLN A 95 3.98 1.40 6.58
N ASN A 96 4.20 1.35 7.89
CA ASN A 96 5.30 0.58 8.46
C ASN A 96 4.85 -0.87 8.66
N PRO A 97 5.34 -1.84 7.85
CA PRO A 97 4.89 -3.23 7.92
C PRO A 97 5.16 -3.91 9.25
N LYS A 98 6.11 -3.38 10.04
CA LYS A 98 6.45 -3.91 11.36
C LYS A 98 5.31 -3.73 12.38
N MET A 99 4.38 -2.81 12.12
CA MET A 99 3.20 -2.60 12.95
C MET A 99 2.14 -3.69 12.73
N TRP A 100 2.18 -4.37 11.58
CA TRP A 100 1.24 -5.42 11.21
C TRP A 100 1.76 -6.80 11.64
N VAL A 101 1.72 -7.03 12.96
CA VAL A 101 2.15 -8.29 13.57
C VAL A 101 1.22 -9.47 13.23
N ASN A 102 -0.06 -9.19 12.95
CA ASN A 102 -1.07 -10.18 12.61
C ASN A 102 -2.11 -9.60 11.63
N TRP A 103 -2.98 -10.47 11.10
CA TRP A 103 -3.98 -10.04 10.11
C TRP A 103 -4.94 -8.98 10.66
N VAL A 104 -5.33 -9.11 11.94
CA VAL A 104 -6.30 -8.23 12.59
C VAL A 104 -5.79 -6.79 12.68
N SER A 105 -4.51 -6.58 12.98
CA SER A 105 -3.97 -5.22 13.06
C SER A 105 -3.91 -4.54 11.69
N MET A 106 -3.49 -5.24 10.64
CA MET A 106 -3.54 -4.70 9.27
C MET A 106 -4.97 -4.42 8.80
N ALA A 107 -5.89 -5.37 9.02
CA ALA A 107 -7.28 -5.24 8.61
C ALA A 107 -7.99 -4.09 9.34
N SER A 108 -7.65 -3.84 10.61
CA SER A 108 -8.18 -2.72 11.39
C SER A 108 -7.73 -1.37 10.80
N ASP A 109 -6.44 -1.21 10.51
CA ASP A 109 -5.92 0.02 9.89
C ASP A 109 -6.53 0.26 8.50
N PHE A 110 -6.71 -0.81 7.72
CA PHE A 110 -7.38 -0.75 6.43
C PHE A 110 -8.84 -0.29 6.56
N MET A 111 -9.58 -0.86 7.52
CA MET A 111 -10.95 -0.46 7.81
C MET A 111 -10.99 1.00 8.28
N ASP A 112 -10.12 1.42 9.18
CA ASP A 112 -10.10 2.80 9.66
C ASP A 112 -9.79 3.81 8.56
N ARG A 113 -8.90 3.44 7.62
CA ARG A 113 -8.58 4.29 6.48
C ARG A 113 -9.74 4.43 5.50
N PHE A 114 -10.48 3.35 5.26
CA PHE A 114 -11.44 3.25 4.14
C PHE A 114 -12.90 3.06 4.56
N ARG A 115 -13.22 3.08 5.86
CA ARG A 115 -14.60 2.88 6.39
C ARG A 115 -15.64 3.81 5.78
N PHE A 116 -15.22 4.98 5.30
CA PHE A 116 -16.10 5.99 4.72
C PHE A 116 -16.33 5.81 3.20
N ASN A 117 -15.62 4.88 2.55
CA ASN A 117 -15.74 4.65 1.12
C ASN A 117 -17.10 4.04 0.72
N THR A 118 -17.86 3.52 1.68
CA THR A 118 -19.22 2.99 1.48
C THR A 118 -20.31 4.05 1.50
N GLU A 119 -20.08 5.23 2.08
CA GLU A 119 -21.14 6.22 2.34
C GLU A 119 -20.82 7.64 1.82
N ASN A 120 -19.55 7.95 1.53
CA ASN A 120 -19.12 9.33 1.23
C ASN A 120 -18.60 9.57 -0.20
N ALA A 121 -18.98 8.73 -1.17
CA ALA A 121 -19.07 9.31 -2.51
C ALA A 121 -20.35 10.17 -2.46
N PRO A 122 -20.28 11.53 -2.40
CA PRO A 122 -21.47 12.30 -2.70
C PRO A 122 -21.96 11.74 -4.02
N ASP A 123 -23.21 11.28 -4.00
CA ASP A 123 -23.87 10.79 -5.20
C ASP A 123 -23.49 11.76 -6.33
N VAL A 124 -23.03 11.26 -7.46
CA VAL A 124 -22.64 12.12 -8.58
C VAL A 124 -23.85 13.00 -8.98
N PHE A 125 -25.05 12.62 -8.59
CA PHE A 125 -26.28 13.41 -8.66
C PHE A 125 -26.53 14.36 -7.45
N TYR A 126 -25.90 14.20 -6.30
CA TYR A 126 -26.00 15.12 -5.15
C TYR A 126 -25.30 16.46 -5.43
N ILE A 127 -24.11 16.47 -6.02
CA ILE A 127 -23.35 17.72 -6.27
C ILE A 127 -24.07 18.65 -7.28
N PRO A 128 -24.59 18.17 -8.42
CA PRO A 128 -25.32 19.03 -9.36
C PRO A 128 -26.68 19.50 -8.81
N ASN A 129 -27.29 18.73 -7.90
CA ASN A 129 -28.56 19.07 -7.26
C ASN A 129 -28.39 19.92 -5.99
N LEU A 130 -27.15 20.18 -5.58
CA LEU A 130 -26.80 21.03 -4.46
C LEU A 130 -27.14 22.49 -4.81
N LYS A 131 -28.36 22.92 -4.52
CA LYS A 131 -28.76 24.33 -4.68
C LYS A 131 -28.56 25.09 -3.39
N LYS A 132 -28.13 26.35 -3.53
CA LYS A 132 -28.04 27.28 -2.42
C LYS A 132 -29.45 27.62 -1.93
N ASN A 133 -29.72 27.43 -0.65
CA ASN A 133 -30.98 27.83 -0.01
C ASN A 133 -31.10 29.37 0.04
N PRO A 134 -32.31 29.94 -0.02
CA PRO A 134 -32.52 31.38 0.07
C PRO A 134 -32.09 31.96 1.43
N THR A 135 -32.20 31.15 2.49
CA THR A 135 -31.94 31.53 3.87
C THR A 135 -30.51 31.26 4.35
N GLU A 136 -29.73 30.50 3.60
CA GLU A 136 -28.33 30.22 3.97
C GLU A 136 -27.38 31.26 3.36
N THR A 137 -26.28 31.54 4.04
CA THR A 137 -25.21 32.40 3.55
C THR A 137 -24.36 31.68 2.52
N PHE A 138 -23.63 32.45 1.71
CA PHE A 138 -22.67 31.88 0.75
C PHE A 138 -21.59 31.03 1.43
N ARG A 139 -21.12 31.47 2.60
CA ARG A 139 -20.10 30.74 3.37
C ARG A 139 -20.62 29.38 3.82
N GLU A 140 -21.85 29.33 4.35
CA GLU A 140 -22.48 28.08 4.79
C GLU A 140 -22.70 27.11 3.62
N TYR A 141 -23.10 27.61 2.46
CA TYR A 141 -23.23 26.79 1.24
C TYR A 141 -21.88 26.24 0.75
N ALA A 142 -20.83 27.07 0.75
CA ALA A 142 -19.50 26.68 0.25
C ALA A 142 -18.77 25.69 1.18
N THR A 143 -19.19 25.58 2.44
CA THR A 143 -18.62 24.65 3.44
C THR A 143 -19.44 23.37 3.62
N ARG A 144 -20.47 23.15 2.80
CA ARG A 144 -21.41 22.03 2.89
C ARG A 144 -20.93 20.83 2.08
#